data_AF-A0AAW9EAH7-F1
#
_entry.id   AF-A0AAW9EAH7-F1
#
_cell.length_a   1.000
_cell.length_b   1.000
_cell.length_c   1.000
_cell.angle_alpha   90.00
_cell.angle_beta   90.00
_cell.angle_gamma   90.00
#
_symmetry.space_group_name_H-M   'P 1'
#
loop_
_entity.id
_entity.type
_entity.pdbx_description
1 polymer ?
#
loop_
_entity_poly.entity_id
_entity_poly.type
_entity_poly.pdbx_seq_one_letter_code
_entity_poly.pdbx_strand_id
1 'polypeptide(L)'
;NVTIREQLNRLCFVQKKPLVSGAAIRMEGQISVFTYQDDEPCYRCLSHLFGDNALTCVEAGIMAPVVGTIGTLQAIEAIKLLTGYGETLHGKVLI
;
A
#
# COMPACT_ATOMS: atom_id res chain seq x y z
N ASN A 1 6.59 3.87 11.01
CA ASN A 1 5.44 3.13 10.45
C ASN A 1 5.89 2.03 9.46
N VAL A 2 6.91 2.27 8.62
CA VAL A 2 7.43 1.30 7.63
C VAL A 2 7.73 -0.09 8.19
N THR A 3 8.32 -0.20 9.38
CA THR A 3 8.64 -1.50 10.02
C THR A 3 7.43 -2.43 10.14
N ILE A 4 6.26 -1.91 10.48
CA ILE A 4 5.03 -2.72 10.59
C ILE A 4 4.57 -3.17 9.20
N ARG A 5 4.68 -2.31 8.19
CA ARG A 5 4.33 -2.64 6.81
C ARG A 5 5.24 -3.72 6.23
N GLU A 6 6.53 -3.69 6.58
CA GLU A 6 7.48 -4.76 6.24
C GLU A 6 7.13 -6.09 6.91
N GLN A 7 6.72 -6.06 8.19
CA GLN A 7 6.27 -7.26 8.89
C GLN A 7 5.00 -7.85 8.24
N LEU A 8 4.01 -7.00 7.92
CA LEU A 8 2.81 -7.41 7.21
C LEU A 8 3.14 -8.00 5.83
N ASN A 9 3.98 -7.31 5.05
CA ASN A 9 4.46 -7.80 3.76
C ASN A 9 5.08 -9.19 3.87
N ARG A 10 6.00 -9.39 4.83
CA ARG A 10 6.64 -10.70 5.03
C ARG A 10 5.61 -11.80 5.33
N LEU A 11 4.66 -11.54 6.23
CA LEU A 11 3.66 -12.52 6.62
C LEU A 11 2.69 -12.83 5.46
N CYS A 12 2.21 -11.80 4.76
CA CYS A 12 1.33 -11.93 3.61
C CYS A 12 2.02 -12.67 2.44
N PHE A 13 3.29 -12.36 2.15
CA PHE A 13 4.09 -13.03 1.13
C PHE A 13 4.21 -14.53 1.40
N VAL A 14 4.57 -14.92 2.64
CA VAL A 14 4.70 -16.33 3.03
C VAL A 14 3.36 -17.06 2.95
N GLN A 15 2.26 -16.42 3.34
CA GLN A 15 0.92 -17.01 3.32
C GLN A 15 0.22 -16.89 1.96
N LYS A 16 0.84 -16.25 0.96
CA LYS A 16 0.22 -15.89 -0.33
C LYS A 16 -1.15 -15.21 -0.15
N LYS A 17 -1.25 -14.32 0.83
CA LYS A 17 -2.46 -13.53 1.08
C LYS A 17 -2.29 -12.13 0.51
N PRO A 18 -3.18 -11.66 -0.39
CA PRO A 18 -3.06 -10.32 -0.94
C PRO A 18 -2.97 -9.22 0.13
N LEU A 19 -2.14 -8.21 -0.11
CA LEU A 19 -1.98 -7.05 0.74
C LEU A 19 -2.36 -5.78 -0.03
N VAL A 20 -3.36 -5.05 0.46
CA VAL A 20 -3.73 -3.72 -0.04
C VAL A 20 -3.06 -2.67 0.83
N SER A 21 -2.04 -2.00 0.31
CA SER A 21 -1.21 -1.04 1.06
C SER A 21 -1.49 0.38 0.62
N GLY A 22 -1.96 1.22 1.54
CA GLY A 22 -2.16 2.66 1.35
C GLY A 22 -1.28 3.49 2.27
N ALA A 23 -0.71 4.58 1.80
CA ALA A 23 0.08 5.54 2.57
C ALA A 23 -0.33 6.98 2.22
N ALA A 24 -0.12 7.91 3.13
CA ALA A 24 -0.36 9.33 2.86
C ALA A 24 0.52 10.21 3.74
N ILE A 25 0.99 11.34 3.21
CA ILE A 25 1.77 12.35 3.92
C ILE A 25 1.53 13.73 3.30
N ARG A 26 1.41 14.78 4.10
CA ARG A 26 1.09 16.14 3.63
C ARG A 26 -0.20 16.18 2.78
N MET A 27 -0.05 16.26 1.46
CA MET A 27 -1.11 16.34 0.45
C MET A 27 -1.08 15.15 -0.52
N GLU A 28 -0.16 14.21 -0.32
CA GLU A 28 0.07 13.08 -1.22
C GLU A 28 -0.46 11.80 -0.60
N GLY A 29 -1.09 10.98 -1.44
CA GLY A 29 -1.56 9.66 -1.10
C GLY A 29 -0.95 8.64 -2.06
N GLN A 30 -0.77 7.41 -1.62
CA GLN A 30 -0.27 6.32 -2.44
C GLN A 30 -1.05 5.06 -2.15
N ILE A 31 -1.35 4.27 -3.17
CA ILE A 31 -1.97 2.95 -3.02
C ILE A 31 -1.40 1.95 -4.02
N SER A 32 -1.19 0.73 -3.56
CA SER A 32 -0.75 -0.42 -4.36
C SER A 32 -1.36 -1.71 -3.81
N VAL A 33 -1.60 -2.67 -4.70
CA VAL A 33 -2.00 -4.05 -4.33
C VAL A 33 -0.82 -4.98 -4.57
N PHE A 34 -0.56 -5.88 -3.62
CA PHE A 34 0.44 -6.94 -3.74
C PHE A 34 -0.28 -8.28 -3.65
N THR A 35 -0.38 -9.01 -4.76
CA THR A 35 -1.08 -10.32 -4.77
C THR A 35 -0.12 -11.49 -4.58
N TYR A 36 1.18 -11.25 -4.75
CA TYR A 36 2.26 -12.21 -4.51
C TYR A 36 2.19 -13.42 -5.46
N GLN A 37 1.66 -13.22 -6.65
CA GLN A 37 1.81 -14.17 -7.76
C GLN A 37 3.28 -14.22 -8.20
N ASP A 38 3.60 -15.22 -9.01
CA ASP A 38 4.92 -15.32 -9.61
C ASP A 38 5.18 -14.08 -10.49
N ASP A 39 6.43 -13.59 -10.50
CA ASP A 39 6.88 -12.39 -11.21
C ASP A 39 6.23 -11.04 -10.81
N GLU A 40 5.52 -10.97 -9.67
CA GLU A 40 5.02 -9.70 -9.13
C GLU A 40 5.96 -9.06 -8.08
N PRO A 41 6.06 -7.72 -8.03
CA PRO A 41 6.79 -7.03 -6.96
C PRO A 41 6.08 -7.21 -5.61
N CYS A 42 6.85 -7.26 -4.52
CA CYS A 42 6.30 -7.19 -3.15
C CYS A 42 6.49 -5.78 -2.56
N TYR A 43 5.86 -5.49 -1.42
CA TYR A 43 6.03 -4.19 -0.78
C TYR A 43 7.50 -3.89 -0.45
N ARG A 44 8.27 -4.92 -0.05
CA ARG A 44 9.70 -4.77 0.22
C ARG A 44 10.49 -4.35 -1.02
N CYS A 45 10.13 -4.83 -2.22
CA CYS A 45 10.77 -4.40 -3.47
C CYS A 45 10.64 -2.88 -3.68
N LEU A 46 9.51 -2.30 -3.27
CA LEU A 46 9.27 -0.86 -3.33
C LEU A 46 9.92 -0.10 -2.18
N SER A 47 9.79 -0.61 -0.95
CA SER A 47 10.23 0.12 0.25
C SER A 47 11.74 0.29 0.36
N HIS A 48 12.52 -0.60 -0.24
CA HIS A 48 13.98 -0.45 -0.37
C HIS A 48 14.39 0.79 -1.18
N LEU A 49 13.48 1.37 -1.95
CA LEU A 49 13.71 2.62 -2.69
C LEU A 49 13.41 3.87 -1.84
N PHE A 50 12.87 3.71 -0.63
CA PHE A 50 12.58 4.82 0.26
C PHE A 50 13.87 5.31 0.94
N GLY A 51 14.05 6.63 1.02
CA GLY A 51 15.19 7.23 1.73
C GLY A 51 15.02 7.17 3.24
N ASP A 52 16.14 7.17 3.97
CA ASP A 52 16.20 7.08 5.43
C ASP A 52 15.58 8.29 6.18
N ASN A 53 15.30 9.40 5.48
CA ASN A 53 14.83 10.67 6.04
C ASN A 53 13.34 10.95 5.78
N ALA A 54 12.48 9.92 5.83
CA ALA A 54 11.04 10.13 5.70
C ALA A 54 10.46 10.73 6.99
N LEU A 55 10.03 12.00 6.93
CA LEU A 55 9.26 12.64 8.02
C LEU A 55 7.99 11.84 8.30
N THR A 56 7.59 11.79 9.57
CA THR A 56 6.32 11.19 9.97
C THR A 56 5.15 12.16 9.73
N CYS A 57 3.91 11.65 9.65
CA CYS A 57 2.72 12.52 9.55
C CYS A 57 2.57 13.46 10.75
N VAL A 58 3.14 13.11 11.90
CA VAL A 58 3.17 13.96 13.11
C VAL A 58 4.09 15.16 12.90
N GLU A 59 5.19 14.99 12.18
CA GLU A 59 6.16 16.06 11.90
C GLU A 59 5.78 16.88 10.66
N ALA A 60 5.24 16.23 9.62
CA ALA A 60 4.96 16.86 8.33
C ALA A 60 3.50 17.36 8.18
N GLY A 61 2.60 16.93 9.06
CA GLY A 61 1.16 17.12 8.89
C GLY A 61 0.55 16.21 7.81
N ILE A 62 -0.78 16.12 7.83
CA ILE A 62 -1.55 15.35 6.85
C ILE A 62 -2.94 15.96 6.64
N MET A 63 -3.32 16.19 5.39
CA MET A 63 -4.67 16.67 5.06
C MET A 63 -5.68 15.52 5.20
N ALA A 64 -6.64 15.68 6.12
CA ALA A 64 -7.60 14.63 6.45
C ALA A 64 -8.36 14.04 5.23
N PRO A 65 -8.84 14.85 4.25
CA PRO A 65 -9.41 14.33 3.00
C PRO A 65 -8.53 13.31 2.27
N VAL A 66 -7.22 13.50 2.21
CA VAL A 66 -6.30 12.59 1.49
C VAL A 66 -6.32 11.19 2.12
N VAL A 67 -6.27 11.12 3.44
CA VAL A 67 -6.32 9.84 4.17
C VAL A 67 -7.66 9.14 3.96
N GLY A 68 -8.76 9.90 3.98
CA GLY A 68 -10.11 9.38 3.69
C GLY A 68 -10.21 8.79 2.29
N THR A 69 -9.70 9.48 1.28
CA THR A 69 -9.66 8.99 -0.10
C THR A 69 -8.84 7.72 -0.23
N ILE A 70 -7.63 7.67 0.34
CA ILE A 70 -6.78 6.47 0.28
C ILE A 70 -7.45 5.29 0.99
N GLY A 71 -8.08 5.51 2.16
CA GLY A 71 -8.83 4.45 2.85
C GLY A 71 -9.99 3.90 2.01
N THR A 72 -10.75 4.77 1.33
CA THR A 72 -11.82 4.35 0.42
C THR A 72 -11.29 3.55 -0.76
N LEU A 73 -10.17 3.98 -1.36
CA LEU A 73 -9.53 3.23 -2.45
C LEU A 73 -9.03 1.86 -1.97
N GLN A 74 -8.47 1.77 -0.76
CA GLN A 74 -8.07 0.49 -0.18
C GLN A 74 -9.27 -0.47 -0.03
N ALA A 75 -10.43 0.04 0.41
CA ALA A 75 -11.64 -0.75 0.50
C ALA A 75 -12.14 -1.23 -0.88
N ILE A 76 -12.08 -0.37 -1.90
CA ILE A 76 -12.44 -0.73 -3.28
C ILE A 76 -11.52 -1.84 -3.81
N GLU A 77 -10.20 -1.74 -3.63
CA GLU A 77 -9.26 -2.78 -4.04
C GLU A 77 -9.54 -4.12 -3.32
N ALA A 78 -9.84 -4.07 -2.02
CA ALA A 78 -10.21 -5.26 -1.26
C ALA A 78 -11.48 -5.92 -1.81
N ILE A 79 -12.51 -5.14 -2.14
CA ILE A 79 -13.75 -5.66 -2.76
C ILE A 79 -13.44 -6.30 -4.12
N LYS A 80 -12.63 -5.65 -4.97
CA LYS A 80 -12.25 -6.19 -6.28
C LYS A 80 -11.53 -7.53 -6.14
N LEU A 81 -10.57 -7.63 -5.22
CA LEU A 81 -9.84 -8.87 -4.93
C LEU A 81 -10.78 -10.00 -4.47
N LEU A 82 -11.70 -9.70 -3.55
CA LEU A 82 -12.61 -10.70 -2.99
C LEU A 82 -13.66 -11.18 -3.98
N THR A 83 -14.09 -10.32 -4.89
CA THR A 83 -15.16 -10.62 -5.86
C THR A 83 -14.64 -11.05 -7.23
N GLY A 84 -13.34 -10.88 -7.51
CA GLY A 84 -12.78 -11.07 -8.85
C GLY A 84 -13.28 -10.04 -9.88
N TYR A 85 -13.75 -8.88 -9.42
CA TYR A 85 -14.34 -7.85 -10.27
C TYR A 85 -13.31 -6.82 -10.73
N GLY A 86 -13.24 -6.61 -12.05
CA GLY A 86 -12.40 -5.59 -12.68
C GLY A 86 -10.89 -5.85 -12.53
N GLU A 87 -10.09 -4.82 -12.80
CA GLU A 87 -8.64 -4.88 -12.63
C GLU A 87 -8.22 -4.22 -11.30
N THR A 88 -7.39 -4.90 -10.53
CA THR A 88 -6.79 -4.36 -9.30
C THR A 88 -5.56 -3.52 -9.61
N LEU A 89 -5.13 -2.71 -8.64
CA LEU A 89 -3.85 -1.98 -8.70
C LEU A 89 -2.64 -2.88 -8.39
N HIS A 90 -2.66 -4.15 -8.81
CA HIS A 90 -1.52 -5.02 -8.64
C HIS A 90 -0.37 -4.59 -9.55
N GLY A 91 0.88 -4.67 -9.05
CA GLY A 91 2.07 -4.28 -9.81
C GLY A 91 2.16 -2.78 -10.17
N LYS A 92 1.28 -1.93 -9.63
CA LYS A 92 1.19 -0.51 -9.93
C LYS A 92 1.12 0.29 -8.64
N VAL A 93 1.78 1.46 -8.62
CA VAL A 93 1.60 2.46 -7.56
C VAL A 93 0.81 3.62 -8.14
N LEU A 94 -0.38 3.87 -7.59
CA LEU A 94 -1.15 5.07 -7.86
C LEU A 94 -0.75 6.15 -6.85
N ILE A 95 -0.44 7.35 -7.33
CA ILE A 95 -0.01 8.54 -6.55
C ILE A 95 -0.99 9.68 -6.82
#